data_AF-A0A2S9G4Q6-F1
#
_entry.id   AF-A0A2S9G4Q6-F1
#
_cell.length_a   1.000
_cell.length_b   1.000
_cell.length_c   1.000
_cell.angle_alpha   90.00
_cell.angle_beta   90.00
_cell.angle_gamma   90.00
#
_symmetry.space_group_name_H-M   'P 1'
#
loop_
_entity.id
_entity.type
_entity.pdbx_description
1 polymer ?
#
loop_
_entity_poly.entity_id
_entity_poly.type
_entity_poly.pdbx_seq_one_letter_code
_entity_poly.pdbx_strand_id
1 'polypeptide(L)'
;GMKVAQASKHMIFTGPPGTGKTTIARVVANILAGLGVIAEPKLIETSRKDFVAEYEGQSAVKTARTIDRAMDGVLFIDEAYTLVQ
;
A
#
# COMPACT_ATOMS: atom_id res chain seq x y z
N GLY A 1 -33.51 -4.06 5.46
CA GLY A 1 -32.82 -3.54 4.26
C GLY A 1 -31.61 -4.41 3.98
N MET A 2 -31.29 -4.66 2.71
CA MET A 2 -30.09 -5.45 2.34
C MET A 2 -28.82 -4.73 2.80
N LYS A 3 -27.91 -5.46 3.46
CA LYS A 3 -26.55 -4.98 3.75
C LYS A 3 -25.81 -4.84 2.42
N VAL A 4 -25.51 -3.61 2.01
CA VAL A 4 -24.57 -3.37 0.92
C VAL A 4 -23.19 -3.76 1.43
N ALA A 5 -22.52 -4.69 0.75
CA ALA A 5 -21.13 -5.02 1.06
C ALA A 5 -20.27 -3.79 0.79
N GLN A 6 -19.48 -3.39 1.78
CA GLN A 6 -18.57 -2.25 1.64
C GLN A 6 -17.51 -2.58 0.57
N ALA A 7 -17.47 -1.80 -0.50
CA ALA A 7 -16.46 -1.98 -1.55
C ALA A 7 -15.05 -1.76 -0.98
N SER A 8 -14.12 -2.63 -1.36
CA SER A 8 -12.70 -2.48 -1.01
C SER A 8 -12.12 -1.21 -1.63
N LYS A 9 -11.23 -0.55 -0.89
CA LYS A 9 -10.47 0.63 -1.35
C LYS A 9 -9.08 0.27 -1.86
N HIS A 10 -8.70 -1.01 -1.83
CA HIS A 10 -7.39 -1.49 -2.30
C HIS A 10 -7.38 -1.66 -3.83
N MET A 11 -6.25 -1.36 -4.45
CA MET A 11 -6.08 -1.36 -5.91
C MET A 11 -4.84 -2.15 -6.29
N ILE A 12 -4.85 -2.72 -7.50
CA ILE A 12 -3.67 -3.37 -8.11
C ILE A 12 -3.30 -2.57 -9.35
N PHE A 13 -2.05 -2.13 -9.44
CA PHE A 13 -1.49 -1.55 -10.66
C PHE A 13 -0.55 -2.55 -11.32
N THR A 14 -0.93 -3.03 -12.51
CA THR A 14 -0.15 -4.02 -13.28
C THR A 14 0.42 -3.40 -14.55
N GLY A 15 1.66 -3.75 -14.89
CA GLY A 15 2.30 -3.36 -16.15
C GLY A 15 3.82 -3.42 -16.07
N PRO A 16 4.53 -3.32 -17.21
CA PRO A 16 6.01 -3.34 -17.26
C PRO A 16 6.68 -2.30 -16.35
N PRO A 17 7.96 -2.49 -15.95
CA PRO A 17 8.75 -1.45 -15.30
C PRO A 17 8.77 -0.15 -16.13
N GLY A 18 8.77 1.01 -15.48
CA GLY A 18 8.80 2.31 -16.15
C GLY A 18 7.46 2.85 -16.67
N THR A 19 6.33 2.15 -16.47
CA THR A 19 5.00 2.61 -16.92
C THR A 19 4.27 3.58 -15.97
N GLY A 20 4.97 4.20 -15.03
CA GLY A 20 4.41 5.24 -14.17
C GLY A 20 3.47 4.75 -13.05
N LYS A 21 3.49 3.46 -12.68
CA LYS A 21 2.64 2.89 -11.61
C LYS A 21 2.75 3.67 -10.29
N THR A 22 3.97 3.96 -9.86
CA THR A 22 4.25 4.74 -8.66
C THR A 22 3.72 6.17 -8.77
N THR A 23 3.88 6.80 -9.94
CA THR A 23 3.34 8.13 -10.22
C THR A 23 1.83 8.16 -10.09
N ILE A 24 1.13 7.17 -10.66
CA ILE A 24 -0.32 7.03 -10.54
C ILE A 24 -0.74 6.76 -9.10
N ALA A 25 0.00 5.94 -8.34
CA ALA A 25 -0.29 5.71 -6.93
C ALA A 25 -0.30 7.02 -6.12
N ARG A 26 0.63 7.94 -6.41
CA ARG A 26 0.68 9.25 -5.77
C ARG A 26 -0.51 10.13 -6.15
N VAL A 27 -0.90 10.13 -7.42
CA VAL A 27 -2.10 10.84 -7.90
C VAL A 27 -3.35 10.30 -7.21
N VAL A 28 -3.49 8.98 -7.11
CA VAL A 28 -4.61 8.35 -6.40
C VAL A 28 -4.64 8.73 -4.93
N ALA A 29 -3.51 8.74 -4.23
CA ALA A 29 -3.45 9.19 -2.83
C ALA A 29 -3.95 10.63 -2.68
N ASN A 30 -3.54 11.55 -3.57
CA ASN A 30 -4.03 12.92 -3.58
C ASN A 30 -5.55 13.01 -3.81
N ILE A 31 -6.09 12.23 -4.76
CA ILE A 31 -7.53 12.20 -5.05
C ILE A 31 -8.30 11.67 -3.84
N LEU A 32 -7.85 10.55 -3.24
CA LEU A 32 -8.51 9.97 -2.08
C LEU A 32 -8.52 10.92 -0.89
N ALA A 33 -7.43 11.65 -0.65
CA ALA A 33 -7.37 12.68 0.39
C ALA A 33 -8.29 13.86 0.08
N GLY A 34 -8.30 14.36 -1.16
CA GLY A 34 -9.18 15.45 -1.59
C GLY A 34 -10.67 15.11 -1.52
N LEU A 35 -11.02 13.82 -1.62
CA LEU A 35 -12.38 13.30 -1.44
C LEU A 35 -12.72 12.95 0.01
N GLY A 36 -11.79 13.13 0.96
CA GLY A 36 -11.98 12.79 2.38
C GLY A 36 -12.04 11.28 2.66
N VAL A 37 -11.54 10.44 1.74
CA VAL A 37 -11.54 8.97 1.88
C VAL A 37 -10.41 8.48 2.80
N ILE A 38 -9.29 9.21 2.80
CA ILE A 38 -8.13 9.08 3.69
C ILE A 38 -7.82 10.48 4.26
N ALA A 39 -7.13 10.56 5.40
CA ALA A 39 -6.91 11.85 6.06
C ALA A 39 -5.77 12.66 5.42
N GLU A 40 -4.75 11.99 4.88
CA GLU A 40 -3.56 12.64 4.32
C GLU A 40 -3.26 12.16 2.90
N PRO A 41 -2.76 13.03 2.00
CA PRO A 41 -2.24 12.65 0.68
C PRO A 41 -0.86 11.94 0.77
N LYS A 42 -0.68 11.11 1.80
CA LYS A 42 0.57 10.41 2.10
C LYS A 42 0.67 9.12 1.31
N LEU A 43 1.80 8.93 0.62
CA LEU A 43 2.15 7.70 -0.06
C LEU A 43 3.46 7.15 0.54
N ILE A 44 3.41 5.96 1.13
CA ILE A 44 4.58 5.22 1.59
C ILE A 44 4.89 4.13 0.58
N GLU A 45 5.99 4.29 -0.15
CA GLU A 45 6.50 3.30 -1.09
C GLU A 45 7.35 2.26 -0.36
N THR A 46 7.12 0.99 -0.66
CA THR A 46 7.73 -0.17 0.02
C THR A 46 8.01 -1.28 -0.97
N SER A 47 8.93 -2.18 -0.63
CA SER A 47 9.14 -3.44 -1.36
C SER A 47 9.42 -4.60 -0.38
N ARG A 48 9.78 -5.80 -0.89
CA ARG A 48 10.03 -7.00 -0.06
C ARG A 48 10.88 -6.74 1.18
N LYS A 49 11.94 -5.95 1.02
CA LYS A 49 12.90 -5.61 2.08
C LYS A 49 12.28 -4.82 3.23
N ASP A 50 11.11 -4.23 3.08
CA ASP A 50 10.39 -3.51 4.14
C ASP A 50 9.48 -4.44 4.97
N PHE A 51 9.27 -5.69 4.54
CA PHE A 51 8.40 -6.65 5.22
C PHE A 51 9.16 -7.86 5.76
N VAL A 52 10.17 -8.32 5.03
CA VAL A 52 10.93 -9.53 5.35
C VAL A 52 12.20 -9.18 6.12
N ALA A 53 12.43 -9.84 7.24
CA ALA A 53 13.65 -9.73 8.05
C ALA A 53 14.62 -10.89 7.75
N GLU A 54 15.90 -10.68 8.08
CA GLU A 54 16.96 -11.70 7.91
C GLU A 54 16.85 -12.83 8.94
N TYR A 55 16.25 -12.57 10.10
CA TYR A 55 16.12 -13.50 11.21
C TYR A 55 14.66 -13.90 11.45
N GLU A 56 14.45 -15.16 11.81
CA GLU A 56 13.12 -15.69 12.13
C GLU A 56 12.43 -14.89 13.25
N GLY A 57 11.11 -14.75 13.13
CA GLY A 57 10.28 -14.04 14.11
C GLY A 57 10.28 -12.52 13.99
N GLN A 58 11.18 -11.90 13.20
CA GLN A 58 11.25 -10.43 13.09
C GLN A 58 10.37 -9.84 11.98
N SER A 59 9.94 -10.64 10.99
CA SER A 59 9.12 -10.16 9.86
C SER A 59 7.76 -9.61 10.29
N ALA A 60 7.16 -10.17 11.36
CA ALA A 60 5.89 -9.67 11.89
C ALA A 60 6.03 -8.23 12.42
N VAL A 61 7.08 -7.97 13.22
CA VAL A 61 7.36 -6.63 13.76
C VAL A 61 7.68 -5.65 12.64
N LYS A 62 8.45 -6.08 11.64
CA LYS A 62 8.81 -5.25 10.49
C LYS A 62 7.60 -4.88 9.64
N THR A 63 6.73 -5.86 9.37
CA THR A 63 5.46 -5.67 8.66
C THR A 63 4.56 -4.69 9.40
N ALA A 64 4.37 -4.86 10.71
CA ALA A 64 3.56 -3.95 11.52
C ALA A 64 4.08 -2.51 11.44
N ARG A 65 5.38 -2.29 11.65
CA ARG A 65 6.00 -0.95 11.55
C ARG A 65 5.84 -0.33 10.16
N THR A 66 5.94 -1.13 9.10
CA THR A 66 5.77 -0.66 7.73
C THR A 66 4.33 -0.24 7.45
N ILE A 67 3.35 -0.98 7.98
CA ILE A 67 1.93 -0.61 7.92
C ILE A 67 1.67 0.67 8.72
N ASP A 68 2.19 0.76 9.95
CA ASP A 68 1.99 1.91 10.85
C ASP A 68 2.44 3.23 10.20
N ARG A 69 3.55 3.20 9.45
CA ARG A 69 4.05 4.36 8.71
C ARG A 69 3.07 4.89 7.65
N ALA A 70 2.22 4.02 7.11
CA ALA A 70 1.29 4.33 6.02
C ALA A 70 -0.12 4.63 6.49
N MET A 71 -0.41 4.49 7.79
CA MET A 71 -1.73 4.79 8.37
C MET A 71 -2.18 6.19 8.00
N ASP A 72 -3.50 6.35 7.80
CA ASP A 72 -4.17 7.56 7.33
C ASP A 72 -3.80 8.02 5.90
N GLY A 73 -2.97 7.24 5.20
CA GLY A 73 -2.55 7.45 3.82
C GLY A 73 -2.69 6.19 2.95
N VAL A 74 -1.71 5.99 2.06
CA VAL A 74 -1.62 4.84 1.16
C VAL A 74 -0.29 4.12 1.36
N LEU A 75 -0.35 2.81 1.57
CA LEU A 75 0.79 1.89 1.48
C LEU A 75 0.89 1.37 0.04
N PHE A 76 1.98 1.70 -0.65
CA PHE A 76 2.29 1.18 -1.98
C PHE A 76 3.35 0.10 -1.87
N ILE A 77 3.00 -1.13 -2.27
CA ILE A 77 3.88 -2.30 -2.24
C ILE A 77 4.30 -2.58 -3.68
N ASP A 78 5.54 -2.22 -4.01
CA ASP A 78 6.11 -2.54 -5.30
C ASP A 78 6.50 -4.02 -5.36
N GLU A 79 6.27 -4.63 -6.52
CA GLU A 79 6.50 -6.05 -6.78
C GLU A 79 5.96 -6.97 -5.66
N ALA A 80 4.73 -6.73 -5.20
CA ALA A 80 4.12 -7.44 -4.05
C ALA A 80 4.11 -8.97 -4.16
N TYR A 81 4.17 -9.53 -5.38
CA TYR A 81 4.31 -10.97 -5.61
C TYR A 81 5.56 -11.56 -4.95
N THR A 82 6.60 -10.73 -4.74
CA THR A 82 7.83 -11.11 -4.06
C THR A 82 7.65 -11.32 -2.55
N LEU A 83 6.49 -11.05 -1.95
CA LEU A 83 6.25 -11.28 -0.51
C LEU A 83 5.78 -12.70 -0.19
N VAL A 84 5.18 -13.38 -1.16
CA VAL A 84 4.58 -14.72 -0.97
C VAL A 84 5.52 -15.84 -1.42
N GLN A 85 6.56 -15.50 -2.18
CA GLN A 85 7.62 -16.40 -2.67
C GLN A 85 8.83 -16.44 -1.75
#